data_AF-W8F036-F1
#
_entry.id   AF-W8F036-F1
#
_cell.length_a   1.000
_cell.length_b   1.000
_cell.length_c   1.000
_cell.angle_alpha   90.00
_cell.angle_beta   90.00
_cell.angle_gamma   90.00
#
_symmetry.space_group_name_H-M   'P 1'
#
loop_
_entity.id
_entity.type
_entity.pdbx_description
1 polymer ?
#
loop_
_entity_poly.entity_id
_entity_poly.type
_entity_poly.pdbx_seq_one_letter_code
_entity_poly.pdbx_strand_id
1 'polypeptide(L)'
;MKFLLVLLLLWLIMRYVLPLVIRLVVKHLLKKQARQFGQQFGSAPFATTGNSGARPSQAAPGEVQVDYVPPREKPKKPKEFKGGDYVDFEEVK
;
A
#
# COMPACT_ATOMS: atom_id res chain seq x y z
N MET A 1 0.43 -47.00 16.88
CA MET A 1 -0.77 -46.40 16.23
C MET A 1 -1.16 -45.05 16.82
N LYS A 2 -1.35 -44.90 18.14
CA LYS A 2 -1.70 -43.61 18.77
C LYS A 2 -0.67 -42.48 18.59
N PHE A 3 0.62 -42.81 18.49
CA PHE A 3 1.68 -41.83 18.21
C PHE A 3 1.50 -41.13 16.86
N LEU A 4 1.18 -41.88 15.80
CA LEU A 4 0.96 -41.32 14.46
C LEU A 4 -0.28 -40.42 14.41
N LEU A 5 -1.34 -40.80 15.14
CA LEU A 5 -2.55 -39.97 15.26
C LEU A 5 -2.28 -38.66 15.99
N VAL A 6 -1.52 -38.69 17.09
CA VAL A 6 -1.14 -37.48 17.82
C VAL A 6 -0.24 -36.58 16.96
N LEU A 7 0.73 -37.16 16.24
CA LEU A 7 1.61 -36.41 15.33
C LEU A 7 0.81 -35.76 14.19
N LEU A 8 -0.10 -36.50 13.57
CA LEU A 8 -0.99 -36.00 12.51
C LEU A 8 -1.86 -34.85 13.03
N LEU A 9 -2.46 -35.02 14.21
CA LEU A 9 -3.29 -33.99 14.83
C LEU A 9 -2.47 -32.73 15.14
N LEU A 10 -1.27 -32.90 15.69
CA LEU A 10 -0.36 -31.79 15.99
C LEU A 10 0.06 -31.06 14.72
N TRP A 11 0.39 -31.80 13.65
CA TRP A 11 0.74 -31.22 12.35
C TRP A 11 -0.43 -30.41 11.76
N LEU A 12 -1.64 -30.96 11.84
CA LEU A 12 -2.86 -30.29 11.39
C LEU A 12 -3.13 -29.01 12.18
N ILE A 13 -3.11 -29.09 13.51
CA ILE A 13 -3.28 -27.93 14.40
C ILE A 13 -2.23 -26.88 14.08
N MET A 14 -0.96 -27.28 13.97
CA MET A 14 0.13 -26.36 13.67
C MET A 14 -0.10 -25.70 12.31
N ARG A 15 -0.49 -26.44 11.27
CA ARG A 15 -0.80 -25.90 9.94
C ARG A 15 -1.87 -24.80 9.94
N TYR A 16 -2.89 -24.92 10.78
CA TYR A 16 -4.00 -23.95 10.84
C TYR A 16 -3.81 -22.86 11.91
N VAL A 17 -3.13 -23.17 13.02
CA VAL A 17 -2.89 -22.23 14.14
C VAL A 17 -1.70 -21.31 13.86
N LEU A 18 -0.62 -21.80 13.22
CA LEU A 18 0.55 -20.96 12.89
C LEU A 18 0.18 -19.67 12.14
N PRO A 19 -0.58 -19.71 11.02
CA PRO A 19 -0.89 -18.48 10.28
C PRO A 19 -1.73 -17.51 11.11
N LEU A 20 -2.56 -18.01 12.03
CA LEU A 20 -3.37 -17.17 12.91
C LEU A 20 -2.49 -16.48 13.97
N VAL A 21 -1.59 -17.22 14.60
CA VAL A 21 -0.67 -16.69 15.61
C VAL A 21 0.28 -15.66 14.98
N ILE A 22 0.83 -15.94 13.80
CA ILE A 22 1.68 -14.99 13.07
C ILE A 22 0.94 -13.69 12.82
N ARG A 23 -0.31 -13.74 12.32
CA ARG A 23 -1.13 -12.54 12.12
C ARG A 23 -1.34 -11.75 13.40
N LEU A 24 -1.58 -12.42 14.53
CA LEU A 24 -1.75 -11.74 15.81
C LEU A 24 -0.45 -11.10 16.27
N VAL A 25 0.67 -11.83 16.28
CA VAL A 25 1.98 -11.30 16.70
C VAL A 25 2.39 -10.12 15.83
N VAL A 26 2.28 -10.25 14.50
CA VAL A 26 2.59 -9.19 13.54
C VAL A 26 1.72 -7.96 13.78
N LYS A 27 0.41 -8.09 14.01
CA LYS A 27 -0.46 -6.95 14.38
C LYS A 27 0.01 -6.25 15.66
N HIS A 28 0.41 -6.99 16.70
CA HIS A 28 0.83 -6.40 17.97
C HIS A 28 2.21 -5.73 17.85
N LEU A 29 3.14 -6.31 17.10
CA LEU A 29 4.45 -5.73 16.82
C LEU A 29 4.34 -4.49 15.93
N LEU A 30 3.58 -4.58 14.83
CA LEU A 30 3.29 -3.45 13.95
C LEU A 30 2.56 -2.33 14.68
N LYS A 31 1.63 -2.61 15.61
CA LYS A 31 0.97 -1.54 16.38
C LYS A 31 1.95 -0.74 17.23
N LYS A 32 3.00 -1.38 17.76
CA LYS A 32 4.05 -0.70 18.54
C LYS A 32 5.01 0.05 17.63
N GLN A 33 5.45 -0.59 16.54
CA GLN A 33 6.38 0.01 15.59
C GLN A 33 5.73 1.11 14.74
N ALA A 34 4.50 0.95 14.26
CA ALA A 34 3.78 1.97 13.49
C ALA A 34 3.49 3.24 14.31
N ARG A 35 3.45 3.19 15.64
CA ARG A 35 3.41 4.42 16.45
C ARG A 35 4.70 5.22 16.39
N GLN A 36 5.84 4.53 16.25
CA GLN A 36 7.17 5.15 16.14
C GLN A 36 7.52 5.49 14.68
N PHE A 37 7.17 4.61 13.74
CA PHE A 37 7.40 4.79 12.30
C PHE A 37 6.31 5.62 11.61
N GLY A 38 5.08 5.70 12.14
CA GLY A 38 3.99 6.51 11.56
C GLY A 38 4.27 8.02 11.60
N GLN A 39 5.10 8.48 12.53
CA GLN A 39 5.63 9.85 12.53
C GLN A 39 6.70 10.07 11.45
N GLN A 40 7.36 9.02 10.96
CA GLN A 40 8.46 9.10 10.00
C GLN A 40 8.10 8.60 8.59
N PHE A 41 6.99 7.88 8.44
CA PHE A 41 6.53 7.21 7.22
C PHE A 41 5.05 7.51 6.91
N GLY A 42 4.57 8.70 7.31
CA GLY A 42 3.21 9.20 7.13
C GLY A 42 2.79 9.48 5.69
N SER A 43 3.30 8.74 4.72
CA SER A 43 2.97 8.85 3.30
C SER A 43 2.89 7.46 2.67
N ALA A 44 1.84 6.70 2.98
CA ALA A 44 1.41 5.59 2.14
C ALA A 44 0.55 6.18 1.00
N PRO A 45 1.00 6.17 -0.28
CA PRO A 45 0.37 6.94 -1.35
C PRO A 45 -0.84 6.25 -2.01
N PHE A 46 -1.44 5.24 -1.39
CA PHE A 46 -2.40 4.37 -2.08
C PHE A 46 -3.73 4.12 -1.34
N ALA A 47 -4.16 5.04 -0.47
CA ALA A 47 -5.47 5.00 0.15
C ALA A 47 -6.32 6.22 -0.25
N THR A 48 -6.58 6.41 -1.54
CA THR A 48 -7.69 7.29 -1.96
C THR A 48 -8.25 6.84 -3.31
N THR A 49 -9.09 5.82 -3.27
CA THR A 49 -10.07 5.55 -4.31
C THR A 49 -11.45 5.79 -3.68
N GLY A 50 -12.19 6.75 -4.26
CA GLY A 50 -13.62 6.98 -4.04
C GLY A 50 -14.00 7.68 -2.73
N ASN A 51 -14.24 9.00 -2.77
CA ASN A 51 -15.61 9.53 -2.83
C ASN A 51 -15.58 11.06 -2.71
N SER A 52 -15.99 11.73 -3.78
CA SER A 52 -16.30 13.16 -3.85
C SER A 52 -17.63 13.44 -3.15
N GLY A 53 -17.66 14.31 -2.15
CA GLY A 53 -18.92 14.81 -1.58
C GLY A 53 -18.76 15.39 -0.17
N ALA A 54 -18.72 16.71 -0.08
CA ALA A 54 -18.53 17.47 1.15
C ALA A 54 -19.68 17.30 2.16
N ARG A 55 -19.32 17.14 3.45
CA ARG A 55 -20.11 17.63 4.60
C ARG A 55 -19.16 17.82 5.80
N PRO A 56 -19.16 18.97 6.49
CA PRO A 56 -18.29 19.17 7.64
C PRO A 56 -18.92 18.47 8.85
N SER A 57 -18.49 17.23 9.13
CA SER A 57 -18.73 16.62 10.43
C SER A 57 -17.60 17.07 11.36
N GLN A 58 -17.95 17.59 12.53
CA GLN A 58 -17.01 17.97 13.59
C GLN A 58 -15.90 16.93 13.74
N ALA A 59 -14.67 17.33 13.43
CA ALA A 59 -13.50 16.48 13.53
C ALA A 59 -13.26 16.13 15.00
N ALA A 60 -13.11 14.83 15.28
CA ALA A 60 -12.70 14.35 16.59
C ALA A 60 -11.28 14.83 16.92
N PRO A 61 -10.90 14.99 18.20
CA PRO A 61 -9.55 15.41 18.57
C PRO A 61 -8.51 14.40 18.04
N GLY A 62 -7.77 14.82 17.00
CA GLY A 62 -6.76 13.99 16.33
C GLY A 62 -6.75 14.05 14.80
N GLU A 63 -7.75 14.66 14.17
CA GLU A 63 -7.78 14.84 12.71
C GLU A 63 -7.27 16.23 12.29
N VAL A 64 -6.38 16.26 11.30
CA VAL A 64 -5.80 17.49 10.73
C VAL A 64 -6.72 18.00 9.61
N GLN A 65 -7.28 19.20 9.77
CA GLN A 65 -8.02 19.87 8.69
C GLN A 65 -7.04 20.48 7.68
N VAL A 66 -7.29 20.24 6.40
CA VAL A 66 -6.55 20.85 5.29
C VAL A 66 -7.46 21.91 4.66
N ASP A 67 -7.18 23.18 4.97
CA ASP A 67 -8.02 24.31 4.57
C ASP A 67 -7.93 24.64 3.07
N TYR A 68 -6.95 24.10 2.36
CA TYR A 68 -6.77 24.41 0.95
C TYR A 68 -6.23 23.23 0.16
N VAL A 69 -7.04 22.75 -0.78
CA VAL A 69 -6.62 21.80 -1.81
C VAL A 69 -6.51 22.58 -3.12
N PRO A 70 -5.31 22.80 -3.67
CA PRO A 70 -5.17 23.55 -4.91
C PRO A 70 -5.86 22.81 -6.07
N PRO A 71 -6.56 23.55 -6.97
CA PRO A 71 -7.22 22.94 -8.11
C PRO A 71 -6.18 22.31 -9.03
N ARG A 72 -6.30 21.00 -9.28
CA ARG A 72 -5.42 20.27 -10.20
C ARG A 72 -5.69 20.78 -11.61
N GLU A 73 -4.69 21.39 -12.25
CA GLU A 73 -4.77 21.76 -13.66
C GLU A 73 -5.03 20.51 -14.50
N LYS A 74 -5.99 20.62 -15.43
CA LYS A 74 -6.37 19.53 -16.34
C LYS A 74 -5.14 19.11 -17.16
N PRO A 75 -4.88 17.81 -17.38
CA PRO A 75 -3.72 17.37 -18.14
C PRO A 75 -3.77 17.95 -19.55
N LYS A 76 -2.82 18.83 -19.89
CA LYS A 76 -2.62 19.30 -21.27
C LYS A 76 -2.25 18.08 -22.11
N LYS A 77 -2.95 17.88 -23.24
CA LYS A 77 -2.68 16.79 -24.19
C LYS A 77 -1.18 16.77 -24.54
N PRO A 78 -0.54 15.58 -24.59
CA PRO A 78 0.88 15.51 -24.93
C PRO A 78 1.08 16.09 -26.34
N LYS A 79 1.92 17.11 -26.44
CA LYS A 79 2.39 17.64 -27.71
C LYS A 79 3.17 16.49 -28.37
N GLU A 80 2.72 16.06 -29.55
CA GLU A 80 3.36 15.01 -30.35
C GLU A 80 4.89 15.19 -30.35
N PHE A 81 5.60 14.18 -29.87
CA PHE A 81 7.05 14.11 -29.98
C PHE A 81 7.40 14.00 -31.46
N LYS A 82 7.91 15.07 -32.05
CA LYS A 82 8.46 15.08 -33.41
C LYS A 82 9.90 14.56 -33.32
N GLY A 83 10.07 13.23 -33.41
CA GLY A 83 11.38 12.60 -33.57
C GLY A 83 12.04 13.05 -34.88
N GLY A 84 13.35 13.33 -34.83
CA GLY A 84 14.12 13.77 -35.99
C GLY A 84 14.44 12.64 -36.99
N ASP A 85 15.06 13.00 -38.11
CA ASP A 85 15.37 12.05 -39.19
C ASP A 85 16.49 11.09 -38.78
N TYR A 86 16.22 9.79 -38.94
CA TYR A 86 17.19 8.73 -38.73
C TYR A 86 18.04 8.56 -39.99
N VAL A 87 19.35 8.45 -39.83
CA VAL A 87 20.29 8.15 -40.93
C VAL A 87 20.56 6.66 -40.90
N ASP A 88 20.15 5.96 -41.96
CA ASP A 88 20.48 4.54 -42.14
C ASP A 88 21.94 4.42 -42.58
N PHE A 89 22.76 3.71 -41.80
CA PHE A 89 24.15 3.44 -42.15
C PHE A 89 24.19 2.18 -43.02
N GLU A 90 24.60 2.33 -44.28
CA GLU A 90 24.92 1.17 -45.14
C GLU A 90 26.25 0.58 -44.67
N GLU A 91 26.21 -0.63 -44.13
CA GLU A 91 27.37 -1.35 -43.62
C GLU A 91 28.30 -1.72 -44.79
N VAL A 92 29.44 -1.05 -44.91
CA VAL A 92 30.44 -1.36 -45.93
C VAL A 92 31.19 -2.64 -45.51
N LYS A 93 31.03 -3.70 -46.32
CA LYS A 93 31.64 -5.02 -46.13
C LYS A 93 33.07 -5.09 -46.64
#